data_AF-A0A1V5GFD5-F1
#
_entry.id   AF-A0A1V5GFD5-F1
#
_cell.length_a   1.000
_cell.length_b   1.000
_cell.length_c   1.000
_cell.angle_alpha   90.00
_cell.angle_beta   90.00
_cell.angle_gamma   90.00
#
_symmetry.space_group_name_H-M   'P 1'
#
loop_
_entity.id
_entity.type
_entity.pdbx_description
1 polymer ?
#
loop_
_entity_poly.entity_id
_entity_poly.type
_entity_poly.pdbx_seq_one_letter_code
_entity_poly.pdbx_strand_id
1 'polypeptide(L)'
;MNRKMYSIILGAILLIGFFLPYFSFFGMNVSGLKMATAEGGDWKQYLLFLIPLSGLMLLVGGVNNGNYPLGRGLWTALPLLTILFLFIGAPVIDGQSIGDVFKALGKGYGIGMWLSIAAAVAAIAYNPKD
;
A
#
# COMPACT_ATOMS: atom_id res chain seq x y z
N MET A 1 -23.00 5.67 0.03
CA MET A 1 -21.91 6.19 -0.82
C MET A 1 -21.72 5.26 -2.00
N ASN A 2 -21.66 5.75 -3.26
CA ASN A 2 -21.57 4.87 -4.43
C ASN A 2 -20.14 4.31 -4.64
N ARG A 3 -20.01 3.21 -5.39
CA ARG A 3 -18.73 2.52 -5.69
C ARG A 3 -17.66 3.44 -6.28
N LYS A 4 -18.09 4.41 -7.10
CA LYS A 4 -17.25 5.47 -7.67
C LYS A 4 -16.59 6.29 -6.56
N MET A 5 -17.38 6.84 -5.64
CA MET A 5 -16.88 7.67 -4.55
C MET A 5 -15.96 6.89 -3.60
N TYR A 6 -16.25 5.61 -3.33
CA TYR A 6 -15.34 4.73 -2.60
C TYR A 6 -13.98 4.57 -3.30
N SER A 7 -13.99 4.31 -4.61
CA SER A 7 -12.74 4.13 -5.36
C SER A 7 -11.91 5.41 -5.40
N ILE A 8 -12.58 6.56 -5.50
CA ILE A 8 -11.92 7.87 -5.47
C ILE A 8 -11.27 8.11 -4.10
N ILE A 9 -12.03 7.95 -3.01
CA ILE A 9 -11.53 8.20 -1.66
C ILE A 9 -10.38 7.25 -1.31
N LEU A 10 -10.55 5.95 -1.55
CA LEU A 10 -9.54 4.94 -1.23
C LEU A 10 -8.30 5.10 -2.12
N GLY A 11 -8.49 5.43 -3.41
CA GLY A 11 -7.40 5.75 -4.31
C GLY A 11 -6.58 6.95 -3.85
N ALA A 12 -7.25 8.01 -3.39
CA ALA A 12 -6.61 9.19 -2.82
C ALA A 12 -5.86 8.87 -1.52
N ILE A 13 -6.42 8.04 -0.63
CA ILE A 13 -5.76 7.64 0.61
C ILE A 13 -4.49 6.82 0.32
N LEU A 14 -4.52 5.88 -0.63
CA LEU A 14 -3.34 5.10 -1.03
C LEU A 14 -2.23 6.00 -1.61
N LEU A 15 -2.60 6.99 -2.43
CA LEU A 15 -1.67 7.97 -2.99
C LEU A 15 -1.06 8.86 -1.91
N ILE A 16 -1.88 9.50 -1.09
CA ILE A 16 -1.41 10.41 -0.03
C ILE A 16 -0.62 9.63 1.01
N GLY A 17 -1.10 8.46 1.39
CA GLY A 17 -0.45 7.54 2.34
C GLY A 17 1.01 7.28 1.95
N PHE A 18 1.29 7.00 0.67
CA PHE A 18 2.64 6.75 0.15
C PHE A 18 3.63 7.89 0.43
N PHE A 19 3.18 9.14 0.42
CA PHE A 19 4.04 10.30 0.70
C PHE A 19 4.13 10.62 2.19
N LEU A 20 3.26 10.04 3.03
CA LEU A 20 3.33 10.13 4.48
C LEU A 20 4.34 9.13 5.05
N PRO A 21 4.75 9.29 6.33
CA PRO A 21 5.73 8.39 6.95
C PRO A 21 5.25 6.94 6.95
N TYR A 22 6.00 6.05 6.30
CA TYR A 22 5.81 4.59 6.36
C TYR A 22 6.58 3.98 7.53
N PHE A 23 7.74 4.56 7.85
CA PHE A 23 8.52 4.24 9.03
C PHE A 23 8.63 5.48 9.92
N SER A 24 8.42 5.31 11.21
CA SER A 24 8.53 6.32 12.25
C SER A 24 9.20 5.70 13.48
N PHE A 25 10.49 5.98 13.65
CA PHE A 25 11.28 5.41 14.75
C PHE A 25 12.17 6.48 15.37
N PHE A 26 12.08 6.67 16.69
CA PHE A 26 12.79 7.71 17.46
C PHE A 26 12.75 9.10 16.80
N GLY A 27 11.59 9.52 16.30
CA GLY A 27 11.40 10.83 15.66
C GLY A 27 11.89 10.93 14.21
N MET A 28 12.57 9.91 13.68
CA MET A 28 12.88 9.83 12.25
C MET A 28 11.66 9.32 11.48
N ASN A 29 11.20 10.12 10.52
CA ASN A 29 10.10 9.79 9.64
C ASN A 29 10.61 9.54 8.22
N VAL A 30 10.30 8.37 7.67
CA VAL A 30 10.68 7.97 6.30
C VAL A 30 9.41 7.70 5.52
N SER A 31 9.19 8.44 4.43
CA SER A 31 8.04 8.23 3.54
C SER A 31 8.21 7.00 2.67
N GLY A 32 7.11 6.50 2.11
CA GLY A 32 7.13 5.40 1.13
C GLY A 32 7.98 5.75 -0.10
N LEU A 33 7.96 7.01 -0.56
CA LEU A 33 8.84 7.49 -1.63
C LEU A 33 10.31 7.33 -1.27
N LYS A 34 10.72 7.83 -0.09
CA LYS A 34 12.12 7.75 0.35
C LYS A 34 12.57 6.30 0.55
N MET A 35 11.68 5.41 0.96
CA MET A 35 11.96 3.97 1.02
C MET A 35 12.12 3.36 -0.37
N ALA A 36 11.27 3.72 -1.33
CA ALA A 36 11.30 3.18 -2.68
C ALA A 36 12.50 3.66 -3.51
N THR A 37 13.08 4.81 -3.15
CA THR A 37 14.22 5.41 -3.85
C THR A 37 15.48 5.46 -2.97
N ALA A 38 15.58 4.60 -1.95
CA ALA A 38 16.75 4.60 -1.07
C ALA A 38 18.01 4.19 -1.86
N GLU A 39 19.07 4.99 -1.76
CA GLU A 39 20.36 4.66 -2.39
C GLU A 39 20.95 3.39 -1.78
N GLY A 40 21.40 2.46 -2.63
CA GLY A 40 21.86 1.13 -2.21
C GLY A 40 20.73 0.17 -1.82
N GLY A 41 19.47 0.53 -2.09
CA GLY A 41 18.29 -0.29 -1.83
C GLY A 41 18.18 -1.55 -2.68
N ASP A 42 17.49 -2.57 -2.14
CA ASP A 42 17.13 -3.79 -2.88
C ASP A 42 16.05 -3.48 -3.94
N TRP A 43 16.07 -4.18 -5.08
CA TRP A 43 15.05 -4.05 -6.14
C TRP A 43 13.62 -4.24 -5.60
N LYS A 44 13.46 -5.04 -4.54
CA LYS A 44 12.17 -5.26 -3.88
C LYS A 44 11.54 -3.94 -3.43
N GLN A 45 12.33 -2.93 -3.05
CA GLN A 45 11.82 -1.63 -2.59
C GLN A 45 11.02 -0.89 -3.66
N TYR A 46 11.33 -1.09 -4.95
CA TYR A 46 10.56 -0.50 -6.05
C TYR A 46 9.13 -1.03 -6.12
N LEU A 47 8.83 -2.20 -5.54
CA LEU A 47 7.47 -2.70 -5.45
C LEU A 47 6.57 -1.79 -4.62
N LEU A 48 7.11 -0.93 -3.73
CA LEU A 48 6.31 0.07 -3.02
C LEU A 48 5.54 1.00 -3.97
N PHE A 49 6.04 1.24 -5.19
CA PHE A 49 5.34 2.05 -6.19
C PHE A 49 4.04 1.42 -6.68
N LEU A 50 3.81 0.13 -6.46
CA LEU A 50 2.52 -0.51 -6.75
C LEU A 50 1.39 0.06 -5.90
N ILE A 51 1.68 0.60 -4.70
CA ILE A 51 0.69 1.23 -3.83
C ILE A 51 0.13 2.53 -4.44
N PRO A 52 0.94 3.56 -4.75
CA PRO A 52 0.44 4.77 -5.40
C PRO A 52 -0.07 4.51 -6.82
N LEU A 53 0.49 3.53 -7.55
CA LEU A 53 -0.02 3.12 -8.85
C LEU A 53 -1.46 2.58 -8.75
N SER A 54 -1.72 1.67 -7.81
CA SER A 54 -3.08 1.22 -7.51
C SER A 54 -3.99 2.37 -7.11
N GLY A 55 -3.50 3.32 -6.31
CA GLY A 55 -4.22 4.54 -5.96
C GLY A 55 -4.68 5.30 -7.21
N LEU A 56 -3.76 5.57 -8.14
CA LEU A 56 -4.05 6.21 -9.42
C LEU A 56 -5.07 5.42 -10.25
N MET A 57 -4.93 4.10 -10.34
CA MET A 57 -5.83 3.28 -11.15
C MET A 57 -7.24 3.20 -10.56
N LEU A 58 -7.39 3.24 -9.24
CA LEU A 58 -8.68 3.36 -8.57
C LEU A 58 -9.32 4.74 -8.78
N LEU A 59 -8.51 5.81 -8.79
CA LEU A 59 -8.98 7.15 -9.17
C LEU A 59 -9.47 7.16 -10.61
N VAL A 60 -8.66 6.66 -11.56
CA VAL A 60 -8.96 6.59 -12.99
C VAL A 60 -10.26 5.81 -13.22
N GLY A 61 -10.39 4.61 -12.66
CA GLY A 61 -11.62 3.83 -12.82
C GLY A 61 -12.83 4.47 -12.12
N GLY A 62 -12.62 5.17 -11.00
CA GLY A 62 -13.66 5.94 -10.33
C GLY A 62 -14.20 7.08 -11.19
N VAL A 63 -13.31 7.86 -11.84
CA VAL A 63 -13.73 8.95 -12.73
C VAL A 63 -14.28 8.42 -14.05
N ASN A 64 -13.76 7.29 -14.53
CA ASN A 64 -14.17 6.59 -15.76
C ASN A 64 -15.39 5.68 -15.57
N ASN A 65 -16.35 6.09 -14.73
CA ASN A 65 -17.64 5.42 -14.49
C ASN A 65 -17.54 3.92 -14.15
N GLY A 66 -16.49 3.50 -13.44
CA GLY A 66 -16.29 2.12 -13.03
C GLY A 66 -15.56 1.26 -14.06
N ASN A 67 -15.03 1.84 -15.14
CA ASN A 67 -14.15 1.13 -16.07
C ASN A 67 -12.69 1.23 -15.59
N TYR A 68 -12.24 0.19 -14.89
CA TYR A 68 -10.89 0.07 -14.34
C TYR A 68 -10.01 -0.70 -15.34
N PRO A 69 -8.90 -0.11 -15.84
CA PRO A 69 -7.92 -0.86 -16.65
C PRO A 69 -7.51 -2.14 -15.92
N LEU A 70 -7.37 -3.29 -16.57
CA LEU A 70 -6.97 -4.56 -15.91
C LEU A 70 -7.89 -5.07 -14.77
N GLY A 71 -9.05 -4.45 -14.55
CA GLY A 71 -10.04 -4.84 -13.56
C GLY A 71 -9.81 -4.26 -12.16
N ARG A 72 -10.91 -3.91 -11.49
CA ARG A 72 -10.87 -3.30 -10.15
C ARG A 72 -10.22 -4.22 -9.11
N GLY A 73 -10.51 -5.52 -9.18
CA GLY A 73 -10.02 -6.52 -8.23
C GLY A 73 -8.50 -6.49 -8.09
N LEU A 74 -7.78 -6.42 -9.22
CA LEU A 74 -6.33 -6.31 -9.24
C LEU A 74 -5.86 -5.09 -8.44
N TRP A 75 -6.34 -3.89 -8.79
CA TRP A 75 -5.90 -2.65 -8.14
C TRP A 75 -6.29 -2.53 -6.67
N THR A 76 -7.39 -3.18 -6.25
CA THR A 76 -7.76 -3.24 -4.84
C THR A 76 -6.88 -4.20 -4.04
N ALA A 77 -6.45 -5.32 -4.63
CA ALA A 77 -5.65 -6.34 -3.94
C ALA A 77 -4.16 -6.02 -3.91
N LEU A 78 -3.64 -5.41 -4.98
CA LEU A 78 -2.21 -5.19 -5.20
C LEU A 78 -1.51 -4.41 -4.07
N PRO A 79 -2.10 -3.35 -3.46
CA PRO A 79 -1.47 -2.65 -2.35
C PRO A 79 -1.27 -3.55 -1.13
N LEU A 80 -2.29 -4.37 -0.79
CA LEU A 80 -2.19 -5.29 0.35
C LEU A 80 -1.16 -6.38 0.06
N LEU A 81 -1.15 -6.95 -1.14
CA LEU A 81 -0.15 -7.95 -1.54
C LEU A 81 1.27 -7.37 -1.51
N THR A 82 1.45 -6.12 -1.95
CA THR A 82 2.73 -5.41 -1.89
C THR A 82 3.20 -5.25 -0.45
N ILE A 83 2.31 -4.82 0.44
CA ILE A 83 2.58 -4.65 1.86
C ILE A 83 2.96 -5.99 2.50
N LEU A 84 2.17 -7.03 2.29
CA LEU A 84 2.43 -8.36 2.84
C LEU A 84 3.75 -8.92 2.31
N PHE A 85 4.03 -8.75 1.03
CA PHE A 85 5.29 -9.19 0.46
C PHE A 85 6.47 -8.43 1.07
N LEU A 86 6.47 -7.10 1.09
CA LEU A 86 7.65 -6.34 1.50
C LEU A 86 7.94 -6.38 2.98
N PHE A 87 6.91 -6.43 3.82
CA PHE A 87 7.07 -6.32 5.26
C PHE A 87 6.96 -7.66 5.99
N ILE A 88 6.54 -8.72 5.30
CA ILE A 88 6.48 -10.07 5.86
C ILE A 88 7.23 -11.05 4.97
N GLY A 89 6.82 -11.17 3.70
CA GLY A 89 7.37 -12.17 2.78
C GLY A 89 8.87 -12.04 2.55
N ALA A 90 9.33 -10.86 2.13
CA ALA A 90 10.73 -10.60 1.81
C ALA A 90 11.67 -10.80 3.01
N PRO A 91 11.41 -10.23 4.21
CA PRO A 91 12.22 -10.50 5.40
C PRO A 91 12.32 -12.00 5.74
N VAL A 92 11.21 -12.74 5.62
CA VAL A 92 11.19 -14.19 5.90
C VAL A 92 11.98 -14.97 4.85
N ILE A 93 11.85 -14.62 3.56
CA ILE A 93 12.63 -15.20 2.47
C ILE A 93 14.12 -14.93 2.66
N ASP A 94 14.47 -13.74 3.16
CA ASP A 94 15.84 -13.31 3.46
C ASP A 94 16.35 -13.90 4.80
N GLY A 95 15.60 -14.80 5.43
CA GLY A 95 16.04 -15.61 6.58
C GLY A 95 15.65 -15.09 7.96
N GLN A 96 14.85 -14.02 8.07
CA GLN A 96 14.37 -13.54 9.36
C GLN A 96 13.27 -14.44 9.93
N SER A 97 13.26 -14.60 11.26
CA SER A 97 12.20 -15.35 11.93
C SER A 97 10.87 -14.59 11.82
N ILE A 98 9.76 -15.32 11.65
CA ILE A 98 8.41 -14.74 11.63
C ILE A 98 8.15 -13.92 12.91
N GLY A 99 8.61 -14.41 14.06
CA GLY A 99 8.44 -13.72 15.34
C GLY A 99 9.09 -12.34 15.38
N ASP A 100 10.26 -12.17 14.78
CA ASP A 100 10.97 -10.88 14.77
C ASP A 100 10.35 -9.89 13.78
N VAL A 101 9.87 -10.40 12.64
CA VAL A 101 9.09 -9.63 11.67
C VAL A 101 7.82 -9.05 12.31
N PHE A 102 7.04 -9.86 13.03
CA PHE A 102 5.83 -9.37 13.70
C PHE A 102 6.13 -8.40 14.85
N LYS A 103 7.24 -8.58 15.58
CA LYS A 103 7.69 -7.60 16.58
C LYS A 103 8.04 -6.25 15.95
N ALA A 104 8.70 -6.26 14.79
CA ALA A 104 9.00 -5.05 14.02
C ALA A 104 7.71 -4.39 13.52
N LEU A 105 6.72 -5.15 13.01
CA LEU A 105 5.40 -4.65 12.62
C LEU A 105 4.68 -3.87 13.73
N GLY A 106 4.84 -4.30 14.99
CA GLY A 106 4.27 -3.60 16.15
C GLY A 106 5.02 -2.33 16.58
N LYS A 107 6.24 -2.08 16.10
CA LYS A 107 7.11 -0.99 16.57
C LYS A 107 7.86 -0.35 15.41
N GLY A 108 7.42 0.84 15.00
CA GLY A 108 8.18 1.66 14.06
C GLY A 108 7.46 2.00 12.76
N TYR A 109 6.21 1.60 12.56
CA TYR A 109 5.46 1.96 11.36
C TYR A 109 4.73 3.29 11.52
N GLY A 110 4.89 4.15 10.51
CA GLY A 110 4.27 5.47 10.47
C GLY A 110 2.84 5.44 9.91
N ILE A 111 2.18 6.60 10.00
CA ILE A 111 0.77 6.75 9.61
C ILE A 111 0.49 6.44 8.14
N GLY A 112 1.44 6.70 7.24
CA GLY A 112 1.31 6.39 5.81
C GLY A 112 1.16 4.90 5.54
N MET A 113 1.86 4.07 6.31
CA MET A 113 1.73 2.61 6.22
C MET A 113 0.35 2.16 6.68
N TRP A 114 -0.11 2.64 7.85
CA TRP A 114 -1.41 2.27 8.40
C TRP A 114 -2.57 2.72 7.53
N LEU A 115 -2.50 3.92 6.96
CA LEU A 115 -3.48 4.42 5.99
C LEU A 115 -3.52 3.53 4.75
N SER A 116 -2.35 3.11 4.26
CA SER A 116 -2.28 2.22 3.08
C SER A 116 -2.87 0.85 3.36
N ILE A 117 -2.61 0.26 4.53
CA ILE A 117 -3.25 -0.99 4.98
C ILE A 117 -4.76 -0.81 5.07
N ALA A 118 -5.22 0.22 5.79
CA ALA A 118 -6.65 0.46 6.00
C ALA A 118 -7.38 0.69 4.68
N ALA A 119 -6.80 1.48 3.78
CA ALA A 119 -7.37 1.73 2.46
C ALA A 119 -7.39 0.46 1.59
N ALA A 120 -6.33 -0.34 1.61
CA ALA A 120 -6.27 -1.59 0.85
C ALA A 120 -7.31 -2.61 1.34
N VAL A 121 -7.41 -2.81 2.66
CA VAL A 121 -8.40 -3.70 3.27
C VAL A 121 -9.81 -3.22 2.96
N ALA A 122 -10.09 -1.92 3.12
CA ALA A 122 -11.38 -1.35 2.78
C ALA A 122 -11.69 -1.48 1.27
N ALA A 123 -10.70 -1.30 0.40
CA ALA A 123 -10.88 -1.43 -1.05
C ALA A 123 -11.24 -2.86 -1.46
N ILE A 124 -10.63 -3.87 -0.82
CA ILE A 124 -10.94 -5.29 -1.03
C ILE A 124 -12.33 -5.62 -0.47
N ALA A 125 -12.62 -5.21 0.77
CA ALA A 125 -13.91 -5.48 1.41
C ALA A 125 -15.08 -4.85 0.64
N TYR A 126 -14.88 -3.63 0.15
CA TYR A 126 -15.83 -2.92 -0.71
C TYR A 126 -15.53 -3.12 -2.20
N ASN A 127 -15.11 -4.34 -2.57
CA ASN A 127 -15.12 -4.79 -3.94
C ASN A 127 -16.39 -5.59 -4.26
N PRO A 128 -17.58 -4.96 -4.38
CA PRO A 128 -18.74 -5.69 -4.87
C PRO A 128 -18.35 -6.31 -6.20
N LYS A 129 -18.48 -7.64 -6.24
CA LYS A 129 -18.68 -8.37 -7.47
C LYS A 129 -19.87 -7.68 -8.16
N ASP A 130 -19.70 -7.39 -9.43
CA ASP A 130 -20.74 -6.77 -10.24
C ASP A 130 -22.10 -7.47 -10.04
#